data_AF-A0A1G2ZPI1-F1
#
_entry.id   AF-A0A1G2ZPI1-F1
#
_cell.length_a   1.000
_cell.length_b   1.000
_cell.length_c   1.000
_cell.angle_alpha   90.00
_cell.angle_beta   90.00
_cell.angle_gamma   90.00
#
_symmetry.space_group_name_H-M   'P 1'
#
loop_
_entity.id
_entity.type
_entity.pdbx_description
1 polymer ?
#
loop_
_entity_poly.entity_id
_entity_poly.type
_entity_poly.pdbx_seq_one_letter_code
_entity_poly.pdbx_strand_id
1 'polypeptide(L)'
;MYIFKCPYCGAQYNVAGRSPGDELECVGCTALLIVPDTSSITTSRNESIFLQVINTLAKPKYIVTAVGVIVVAVSIYFIVSVFAGNKSSEPTKIPITVIDTPNTKGGSDETANPNKSVDGVGKIETSWETQISRAIGKLNEEFGPRFSTNADNKPYLLAVERSDAYAVETIMENCNKLLSSLYRSFFDEFGKELNLSGADGVLLVVVFRSRESFDNYFVNTRNKSLSSEMTGVYEYKKRRLLVYNNARLYFNILHEGAHQLVHCYVRKPLSMLWLHEGIASYFEQFSRGSIGEMVINTDVNKERLNDAKAAIASDRYVKLGDLVRFTIDDFWGWYYSNKDDAGRISADARAYYAESWALVYFLRNYEDGRFKSQFNGYMKKALDGGGGYEDFIRSFGSIEELESLFVAYIKKLQ
;
A
#
# COMPACT_ATOMS: atom_id res chain seq x y z
N MET A 1 -12.11 27.55 -6.22
CA MET A 1 -12.00 26.09 -6.46
C MET A 1 -13.24 25.46 -5.86
N TYR A 2 -14.07 24.79 -6.66
CA TYR A 2 -15.24 24.06 -6.15
C TYR A 2 -14.77 22.69 -5.71
N ILE A 3 -14.53 22.54 -4.41
CA ILE A 3 -14.09 21.27 -3.83
C ILE A 3 -15.32 20.51 -3.33
N PHE A 4 -15.64 19.40 -3.98
CA PHE A 4 -16.60 18.43 -3.46
C PHE A 4 -15.87 17.39 -2.64
N LYS A 5 -16.39 17.01 -1.46
CA LYS A 5 -15.83 15.93 -0.65
C LYS A 5 -16.73 14.71 -0.76
N CYS A 6 -16.14 13.56 -1.10
CA CYS A 6 -16.84 12.28 -1.00
C CYS A 6 -17.35 12.10 0.44
N PRO A 7 -18.66 11.87 0.65
CA PRO A 7 -19.21 11.70 1.99
C PRO A 7 -18.75 10.38 2.64
N TYR A 8 -18.28 9.41 1.84
CA TYR A 8 -17.90 8.08 2.33
C TYR A 8 -16.44 7.99 2.78
N CYS A 9 -15.52 8.69 2.11
CA CYS A 9 -14.08 8.60 2.42
C CYS A 9 -13.36 9.95 2.54
N GLY A 10 -14.07 11.06 2.36
CA GLY A 10 -13.50 12.40 2.46
C GLY A 10 -12.58 12.82 1.31
N ALA A 11 -12.39 11.96 0.29
CA ALA A 11 -11.63 12.31 -0.92
C ALA A 11 -12.18 13.60 -1.55
N GLN A 12 -11.27 14.48 -1.96
CA GLN A 12 -11.62 15.81 -2.48
C GLN A 12 -11.55 15.83 -4.00
N TYR A 13 -12.57 16.41 -4.62
CA TYR A 13 -12.70 16.53 -6.07
C TYR A 13 -12.79 17.99 -6.44
N ASN A 14 -11.97 18.41 -7.41
CA ASN A 14 -12.23 19.66 -8.10
C ASN A 14 -13.35 19.42 -9.11
N VAL A 15 -14.56 19.90 -8.80
CA VAL A 15 -15.73 19.77 -9.67
C VAL A 15 -15.92 20.99 -10.57
N ALA A 16 -14.88 21.81 -10.74
CA ALA A 16 -14.91 22.89 -11.72
C ALA A 16 -15.15 22.32 -13.13
N GLY A 17 -16.18 22.83 -13.81
CA GLY A 17 -16.57 22.36 -15.14
C GLY A 17 -17.49 21.15 -15.16
N ARG A 18 -17.94 20.66 -13.99
CA ARG A 18 -19.00 19.66 -13.87
C ARG A 18 -20.34 20.31 -13.60
N SER A 19 -21.41 19.78 -14.18
CA SER A 19 -22.78 20.23 -13.95
C SER A 19 -23.39 19.53 -12.73
N PRO A 20 -24.31 20.18 -12.00
CA PRO A 20 -25.18 19.48 -11.04
C PRO A 20 -25.82 18.25 -11.68
N GLY A 21 -25.80 17.13 -10.96
CA GLY A 21 -26.29 15.84 -11.47
C GLY A 21 -25.23 15.00 -12.19
N ASP A 22 -24.06 15.55 -12.53
CA ASP A 22 -22.97 14.74 -13.10
C ASP A 22 -22.57 13.62 -12.14
N GLU A 23 -22.36 12.42 -12.69
CA GLU A 23 -21.84 11.28 -11.94
C GLU A 23 -20.32 11.32 -11.90
N LEU A 24 -19.75 11.03 -10.72
CA LEU A 24 -18.32 10.93 -10.49
C LEU A 24 -18.04 9.65 -9.72
N GLU A 25 -17.13 8.82 -10.20
CA GLU A 25 -16.60 7.72 -9.39
C GLU A 25 -15.53 8.27 -8.43
N CYS A 26 -15.72 7.99 -7.15
CA CYS A 26 -14.80 8.42 -6.12
C CYS A 26 -13.46 7.66 -6.24
N VAL A 27 -12.37 8.30 -6.69
CA VAL A 27 -11.04 7.66 -6.79
C VAL A 27 -10.55 7.01 -5.50
N GLY A 28 -11.03 7.47 -4.35
CA GLY A 28 -10.59 6.91 -3.07
C GLY A 28 -11.38 5.69 -2.60
N CYS A 29 -12.68 5.65 -2.86
CA CYS A 29 -13.53 4.59 -2.33
C CYS A 29 -14.49 3.99 -3.34
N THR A 30 -14.35 4.33 -4.63
CA THR A 30 -15.15 3.90 -5.77
C THR A 30 -16.67 4.14 -5.67
N ALA A 31 -17.11 4.90 -4.66
CA ALA A 31 -18.51 5.32 -4.56
C ALA A 31 -18.89 6.18 -5.77
N LEU A 32 -20.05 5.90 -6.35
CA LEU A 32 -20.67 6.80 -7.32
C LEU A 32 -21.21 8.02 -6.56
N LEU A 33 -20.77 9.19 -6.98
CA LEU A 33 -21.09 10.48 -6.38
C LEU A 33 -21.89 11.28 -7.40
N ILE A 34 -22.93 11.96 -6.93
CA ILE A 34 -23.65 12.93 -7.75
C ILE A 34 -23.13 14.32 -7.39
N VAL A 35 -22.67 15.08 -8.37
CA VAL A 35 -22.28 16.47 -8.15
C VAL A 35 -23.51 17.23 -7.65
N PRO A 36 -23.48 17.77 -6.42
CA PRO A 36 -24.64 18.44 -5.86
C PRO A 36 -24.92 19.74 -6.61
N ASP A 37 -26.17 20.19 -6.59
CA ASP A 37 -26.51 21.51 -7.09
C ASP A 37 -25.84 22.58 -6.23
N THR A 38 -24.91 23.32 -6.84
CA THR A 38 -24.14 24.35 -6.16
C THR A 38 -24.88 25.69 -6.11
N SER A 39 -26.02 25.84 -6.80
CA SER A 39 -26.79 27.09 -6.81
C SER A 39 -27.37 27.45 -5.44
N SER A 40 -27.51 26.48 -4.53
CA SER A 40 -27.98 26.68 -3.16
C SER A 40 -26.86 26.74 -2.12
N ILE A 41 -25.61 26.46 -2.48
CA ILE A 41 -24.48 26.52 -1.54
C ILE A 41 -24.01 27.97 -1.49
N THR A 42 -24.55 28.73 -0.54
CA THR A 42 -23.99 30.03 -0.17
C THR A 42 -22.51 29.83 0.14
N THR A 43 -21.63 30.34 -0.72
CA THR A 43 -20.19 30.32 -0.47
C THR A 43 -19.95 31.03 0.86
N SER A 44 -19.58 30.31 1.91
CA SER A 44 -18.96 30.92 3.08
C SER A 44 -17.57 31.37 2.66
N ARG A 45 -17.53 32.51 1.97
CA ARG A 45 -16.31 33.19 1.56
C ARG A 45 -15.58 33.58 2.85
N ASN A 46 -14.46 32.92 3.13
CA ASN A 46 -13.40 33.44 4.00
C ASN A 46 -12.76 34.68 3.33
N GLU A 47 -13.54 35.73 3.10
CA GLU A 47 -13.11 36.96 2.43
C GLU A 47 -12.34 37.91 3.35
N SER A 48 -12.31 37.68 4.67
CA SER A 48 -11.75 38.68 5.59
C SER A 48 -10.22 38.79 5.55
N ILE A 49 -9.50 37.74 5.12
CA ILE A 49 -8.02 37.74 5.15
C ILE A 49 -7.43 38.23 3.82
N PHE A 50 -8.02 37.84 2.68
CA PHE A 50 -7.45 38.17 1.37
C PHE A 50 -7.65 39.65 0.98
N LEU A 51 -8.78 40.26 1.35
CA LEU A 51 -9.04 41.68 1.11
C LEU A 51 -8.24 42.60 2.05
N GLN A 52 -7.88 42.15 3.26
CA GLN A 52 -6.99 42.90 4.15
C GLN A 52 -5.55 42.98 3.61
N VAL A 53 -5.06 41.92 2.95
CA VAL A 53 -3.72 41.90 2.35
C VAL A 53 -3.65 42.79 1.10
N ILE A 54 -4.68 42.78 0.24
CA ILE A 54 -4.71 43.63 -0.96
C ILE A 54 -4.82 45.12 -0.60
N ASN A 55 -5.62 45.50 0.40
CA ASN A 55 -5.68 46.89 0.86
C ASN A 55 -4.38 47.38 1.52
N THR A 56 -3.56 46.47 2.06
CA THR A 56 -2.25 46.82 2.63
C THR A 56 -1.19 47.04 1.53
N LEU A 57 -1.31 46.36 0.39
CA LEU A 57 -0.36 46.43 -0.72
C LEU A 57 -0.72 47.49 -1.79
N ALA A 58 -1.94 48.02 -1.79
CA ALA A 58 -2.38 49.08 -2.70
C ALA A 58 -1.87 50.50 -2.34
N LYS A 59 -0.85 50.62 -1.48
CA LYS A 59 -0.19 51.91 -1.23
C LYS A 59 0.85 52.19 -2.34
N PRO A 60 0.85 53.39 -2.95
CA PRO A 60 1.64 53.69 -4.16
C PRO A 60 3.17 53.56 -3.99
N LYS A 61 3.69 53.40 -2.77
CA LYS A 61 5.12 53.17 -2.51
C LYS A 61 5.61 51.73 -2.77
N TYR A 62 4.72 50.75 -3.01
CA TYR A 62 5.13 49.33 -3.15
C TYR A 62 4.94 48.75 -4.57
N ILE A 63 4.29 49.48 -5.49
CA ILE A 63 4.02 49.01 -6.85
C ILE A 63 5.30 48.95 -7.70
N VAL A 64 6.23 49.89 -7.52
CA VAL A 64 7.47 49.96 -8.33
C VAL A 64 8.44 48.82 -7.97
N THR A 65 8.49 48.40 -6.70
CA THR A 65 9.39 47.33 -6.23
C THR A 65 8.86 45.93 -6.59
N ALA A 66 7.54 45.72 -6.55
CA ALA A 66 6.94 44.41 -6.85
C ALA A 66 7.04 44.04 -8.34
N VAL A 67 6.85 45.00 -9.25
CA VAL A 67 6.97 44.77 -10.70
C VAL A 67 8.42 44.46 -11.09
N GLY A 68 9.40 45.13 -10.47
CA GLY A 68 10.82 44.86 -10.71
C GLY A 68 11.25 43.44 -10.30
N VAL A 69 10.76 42.93 -9.17
CA VAL A 69 11.08 41.57 -8.69
C VAL A 69 10.48 40.48 -9.59
N ILE A 70 9.26 40.70 -10.10
CA ILE A 70 8.59 39.73 -10.98
C ILE A 70 9.32 39.63 -12.34
N VAL A 71 9.76 40.74 -12.92
CA VAL A 71 10.47 40.74 -14.21
C VAL A 71 11.84 40.05 -14.10
N VAL A 72 12.55 40.22 -12.98
CA VAL A 72 13.83 39.53 -12.73
C VAL A 72 13.62 38.02 -12.51
N ALA A 73 12.59 37.62 -11.74
CA ALA A 73 12.30 36.22 -11.49
C ALA A 73 11.91 35.45 -12.78
N VAL A 74 11.10 36.06 -13.65
CA VAL A 74 10.69 35.46 -14.93
C VAL A 74 11.88 35.34 -15.88
N SER A 75 12.79 36.32 -15.88
CA SER A 75 13.99 36.29 -16.71
C SER A 75 14.99 35.21 -16.27
N ILE A 76 15.16 35.02 -14.96
CA ILE A 76 16.02 33.95 -14.41
C ILE A 76 15.43 32.57 -14.71
N TYR A 77 14.10 32.41 -14.58
CA TYR A 77 13.43 31.14 -14.89
C TYR A 77 13.58 30.75 -16.37
N PHE A 78 13.47 31.72 -17.29
CA PHE A 78 13.62 31.46 -18.73
C PHE A 78 15.06 31.08 -19.11
N ILE A 79 16.07 31.70 -18.49
CA ILE A 79 17.48 31.36 -18.70
C ILE A 79 17.78 29.95 -18.19
N VAL A 80 17.30 29.58 -17.00
CA VAL A 80 17.51 28.23 -16.45
C VAL A 80 16.83 27.15 -17.33
N SER A 81 15.66 27.46 -17.90
CA SER A 81 14.90 26.53 -18.74
C SER A 81 15.53 26.30 -20.12
N VAL A 82 16.19 27.31 -20.69
CA VAL A 82 16.82 27.24 -22.02
C VAL A 82 18.19 26.56 -21.98
N PHE A 83 18.92 26.63 -20.86
CA PHE A 83 20.23 25.99 -20.70
C PHE A 83 20.17 24.59 -20.05
N ALA A 84 19.05 24.21 -19.44
CA ALA A 84 18.80 22.84 -18.97
C ALA A 84 18.32 21.93 -20.12
N GLY A 85 19.12 21.86 -21.19
CA GLY A 85 18.91 20.92 -22.28
C GLY A 85 18.87 19.48 -21.76
N ASN A 86 17.78 18.78 -22.07
CA ASN A 86 17.56 17.34 -21.86
C ASN A 86 18.79 16.53 -22.31
N LYS A 87 19.67 16.20 -21.37
CA LYS A 87 20.49 14.99 -21.49
C LYS A 87 19.61 13.84 -21.05
N SER A 88 19.16 13.03 -22.01
CA SER A 88 18.67 11.69 -21.69
C SER A 88 19.85 10.92 -21.09
N SER A 89 19.91 10.86 -19.76
CA SER A 89 20.79 9.91 -19.09
C SER A 89 20.31 8.52 -19.47
N GLU A 90 21.22 7.70 -20.00
CA GLU A 90 20.94 6.29 -20.22
C GLU A 90 20.47 5.64 -18.91
N PRO A 91 19.46 4.75 -18.96
CA PRO A 91 18.94 4.10 -17.78
C PRO A 91 20.05 3.29 -17.11
N THR A 92 20.44 3.70 -15.90
CA THR A 92 21.29 2.88 -15.04
C THR A 92 20.47 1.66 -14.66
N LYS A 93 20.78 0.50 -15.27
CA LYS A 93 20.30 -0.80 -14.81
C LYS A 93 20.52 -0.86 -13.30
N ILE A 94 19.53 -1.34 -12.53
CA ILE A 94 19.70 -1.61 -11.10
C ILE A 94 20.97 -2.47 -10.99
N PRO A 95 22.08 -1.96 -10.42
CA PRO A 95 23.30 -2.74 -10.36
C PRO A 95 23.07 -3.81 -9.31
N ILE A 96 22.75 -5.01 -9.76
CA ILE A 96 22.76 -6.21 -8.92
C ILE A 96 24.23 -6.55 -8.74
N THR A 97 24.81 -5.92 -7.72
CA THR A 97 26.10 -6.37 -7.22
C THR A 97 25.79 -7.71 -6.56
N VAL A 98 26.30 -8.80 -7.12
CA VAL A 98 26.39 -10.06 -6.36
C VAL A 98 27.31 -9.75 -5.19
N ILE A 99 26.72 -9.42 -4.04
CA ILE A 99 27.47 -9.20 -2.82
C ILE A 99 27.92 -10.59 -2.41
N ASP A 100 29.21 -10.90 -2.61
CA ASP A 100 29.87 -11.96 -1.87
C ASP A 100 29.64 -11.65 -0.39
N THR A 101 28.77 -12.43 0.25
CA THR A 101 28.43 -12.25 1.66
C THR A 101 29.73 -12.24 2.45
N PRO A 102 30.07 -11.14 3.15
CA PRO A 102 31.16 -11.20 4.10
C PRO A 102 30.77 -12.25 5.13
N ASN A 103 31.72 -13.12 5.46
CA ASN A 103 31.62 -14.08 6.55
C ASN A 103 31.47 -13.32 7.87
N THR A 104 30.27 -12.83 8.16
CA THR A 104 29.94 -12.13 9.39
C THR A 104 29.82 -13.19 10.47
N LYS A 105 30.84 -13.22 11.33
CA LYS A 105 30.74 -13.86 12.65
C LYS A 105 29.52 -13.25 13.35
N GLY A 106 28.42 -13.99 13.35
CA GLY A 106 27.15 -13.59 13.90
C GLY A 106 27.24 -13.37 15.41
N GLY A 107 27.03 -12.12 15.83
CA GLY A 107 26.37 -11.85 17.09
C GLY A 107 24.89 -12.16 16.89
N SER A 108 24.47 -13.34 17.32
CA SER A 108 23.07 -13.75 17.32
C SER A 108 22.33 -12.99 18.41
N ASP A 109 21.76 -11.84 18.07
CA ASP A 109 20.58 -11.36 18.79
C ASP A 109 19.44 -12.34 18.45
N GLU A 110 19.14 -13.20 19.43
CA GLU A 110 18.00 -14.11 19.42
C GLU A 110 16.71 -13.32 19.19
N THR A 111 16.27 -13.26 17.93
CA THR A 111 14.86 -13.04 17.62
C THR A 111 14.13 -14.32 18.01
N ALA A 112 13.78 -14.40 19.30
CA ALA A 112 12.95 -15.47 19.85
C ALA A 112 11.70 -15.61 18.98
N ASN A 113 11.59 -16.75 18.30
CA ASN A 113 10.36 -17.14 17.62
C ASN A 113 9.33 -17.47 18.72
N PRO A 114 8.31 -16.62 18.97
CA PRO A 114 7.38 -16.82 20.08
C PRO A 114 6.44 -18.03 19.86
N ASN A 115 6.56 -18.73 18.73
CA ASN A 115 5.72 -19.87 18.36
C ASN A 115 6.42 -21.23 18.42
N LYS A 116 7.60 -21.37 19.04
CA LYS A 116 8.12 -22.70 19.38
C LYS A 116 7.29 -23.25 20.54
N SER A 117 6.19 -23.95 20.21
CA SER A 117 5.40 -24.68 21.19
C SER A 117 6.32 -25.66 21.91
N VAL A 118 6.43 -25.49 23.23
CA VAL A 118 6.93 -26.55 24.10
C VAL A 118 5.83 -27.62 24.07
N ASP A 119 6.05 -28.66 23.29
CA ASP A 119 5.13 -29.79 23.16
C ASP A 119 4.93 -30.42 24.54
N GLY A 120 3.74 -30.22 25.15
CA GLY A 120 3.37 -30.93 26.38
C GLY A 120 2.56 -30.15 27.41
N VAL A 121 2.51 -28.81 27.34
CA VAL A 121 1.59 -28.03 28.20
C VAL A 121 0.42 -27.59 27.35
N GLY A 122 -0.75 -28.19 27.57
CA GLY A 122 -1.98 -27.83 26.86
C GLY A 122 -2.17 -26.32 26.89
N LYS A 123 -2.12 -25.66 25.72
CA LYS A 123 -2.44 -24.24 25.61
C LYS A 123 -3.85 -24.06 26.14
N ILE A 124 -3.99 -23.40 27.28
CA ILE A 124 -5.30 -22.95 27.75
C ILE A 124 -5.81 -22.00 26.67
N GLU A 125 -6.81 -22.46 25.92
CA GLU A 125 -7.44 -21.67 24.87
C GLU A 125 -8.14 -20.48 25.55
N THR A 126 -7.49 -19.32 25.49
CA THR A 126 -8.07 -18.09 26.01
C THR A 126 -9.24 -17.69 25.13
N SER A 127 -10.40 -17.44 25.72
CA SER A 127 -11.59 -16.99 24.99
C SER A 127 -11.28 -15.73 24.16
N TRP A 128 -12.01 -15.55 23.05
CA TRP A 128 -11.86 -14.36 22.19
C TRP A 128 -11.98 -13.05 22.97
N GLU A 129 -12.92 -12.97 23.92
CA GLU A 129 -13.18 -11.80 24.76
C GLU A 129 -11.96 -11.47 25.63
N THR A 130 -11.27 -12.49 26.13
CA THR A 130 -10.02 -12.34 26.89
C THR A 130 -8.90 -11.79 26.00
N GLN A 131 -8.78 -12.31 24.77
CA GLN A 131 -7.78 -11.87 23.81
C GLN A 131 -8.02 -10.41 23.37
N ILE A 132 -9.27 -10.05 23.08
CA ILE A 132 -9.68 -8.69 22.74
C ILE A 132 -9.43 -7.71 23.89
N SER A 133 -9.84 -8.07 25.12
CA SER A 133 -9.62 -7.22 26.28
C SER A 133 -8.14 -6.91 26.48
N ARG A 134 -7.27 -7.93 26.30
CA ARG A 134 -5.81 -7.77 26.35
C ARG A 134 -5.30 -6.86 25.22
N ALA A 135 -5.79 -7.05 24.00
CA ALA A 135 -5.39 -6.25 22.84
C ALA A 135 -5.79 -4.77 23.00
N ILE A 136 -7.01 -4.49 23.47
CA ILE A 136 -7.50 -3.14 23.79
C ILE A 136 -6.67 -2.52 24.93
N GLY A 137 -6.33 -3.29 25.97
CA GLY A 137 -5.46 -2.83 27.05
C GLY A 137 -4.10 -2.34 26.53
N LYS A 138 -3.43 -3.15 25.70
CA LYS A 138 -2.14 -2.77 25.07
C LYS A 138 -2.29 -1.57 24.12
N LEU A 139 -3.39 -1.49 23.39
CA LEU A 139 -3.68 -0.35 22.52
C LEU A 139 -3.81 0.94 23.35
N ASN A 140 -4.56 0.90 24.46
CA ASN A 140 -4.73 2.06 25.34
C ASN A 140 -3.44 2.45 26.06
N GLU A 141 -2.60 1.48 26.44
CA GLU A 141 -1.27 1.73 27.01
C GLU A 141 -0.38 2.48 26.01
N GLU A 142 -0.38 2.07 24.73
CA GLU A 142 0.49 2.67 23.71
C GLU A 142 -0.05 4.00 23.16
N PHE A 143 -1.37 4.12 22.98
CA PHE A 143 -1.98 5.23 22.25
C PHE A 143 -2.86 6.15 23.09
N GLY A 144 -3.15 5.77 24.34
CA GLY A 144 -4.20 6.40 25.16
C GLY A 144 -5.62 6.05 24.69
N PRO A 145 -6.65 6.55 25.39
CA PRO A 145 -8.07 6.22 25.12
C PRO A 145 -8.67 6.99 23.93
N ARG A 146 -7.88 7.32 22.90
CA ARG A 146 -8.30 8.15 21.75
C ARG A 146 -8.84 7.36 20.56
N PHE A 147 -8.83 6.03 20.64
CA PHE A 147 -9.34 5.15 19.60
C PHE A 147 -10.73 4.61 19.99
N SER A 148 -11.63 4.57 19.02
CA SER A 148 -12.83 3.74 19.10
C SER A 148 -12.49 2.36 18.54
N THR A 149 -13.02 1.30 19.14
CA THR A 149 -12.69 -0.08 18.76
C THR A 149 -13.93 -0.88 18.35
N ASN A 150 -13.77 -1.81 17.42
CA ASN A 150 -14.77 -2.80 17.04
C ASN A 150 -14.11 -4.18 16.82
N ALA A 151 -14.75 -5.23 17.35
CA ALA A 151 -14.26 -6.60 17.33
C ALA A 151 -15.33 -7.59 16.83
N ASP A 152 -16.33 -7.09 16.07
CA ASP A 152 -17.47 -7.89 15.60
C ASP A 152 -17.07 -8.88 14.50
N ASN A 153 -15.98 -8.58 13.79
CA ASN A 153 -15.50 -9.36 12.65
C ASN A 153 -14.20 -10.12 13.00
N LYS A 154 -14.34 -11.32 13.57
CA LYS A 154 -13.18 -12.20 13.82
C LYS A 154 -12.44 -12.50 12.51
N PRO A 155 -11.09 -12.51 12.51
CA PRO A 155 -10.18 -12.37 13.65
C PRO A 155 -9.72 -10.93 13.95
N TYR A 156 -10.38 -9.91 13.40
CA TYR A 156 -9.90 -8.53 13.48
C TYR A 156 -10.33 -7.79 14.74
N LEU A 157 -9.44 -6.94 15.24
CA LEU A 157 -9.75 -5.81 16.12
C LEU A 157 -9.44 -4.54 15.35
N LEU A 158 -10.48 -3.78 14.99
CA LEU A 158 -10.34 -2.51 14.30
C LEU A 158 -10.34 -1.38 15.32
N ALA A 159 -9.31 -0.54 15.29
CA ALA A 159 -9.18 0.67 16.09
C ALA A 159 -9.12 1.89 15.16
N VAL A 160 -10.09 2.79 15.27
CA VAL A 160 -10.14 4.04 14.48
C VAL A 160 -9.96 5.23 15.42
N GLU A 161 -9.00 6.08 15.11
CA GLU A 161 -8.73 7.29 15.90
C GLU A 161 -9.91 8.26 15.78
N ARG A 162 -10.37 8.75 16.94
CA ARG A 162 -11.48 9.71 17.01
C ARG A 162 -11.09 11.04 16.34
N SER A 163 -12.05 11.62 15.64
CA SER A 163 -11.89 12.86 14.90
C SER A 163 -13.23 13.55 14.75
N ASP A 164 -13.26 14.89 14.87
CA ASP A 164 -14.45 15.69 14.58
C ASP A 164 -14.63 15.93 13.07
N ALA A 165 -13.67 15.52 12.25
CA ALA A 165 -13.68 15.76 10.80
C ALA A 165 -14.51 14.73 10.00
N TYR A 166 -14.91 13.61 10.63
CA TYR A 166 -15.66 12.53 9.97
C TYR A 166 -16.37 11.66 11.02
N ALA A 167 -17.41 10.93 10.60
CA ALA A 167 -18.07 9.93 11.44
C ALA A 167 -17.20 8.67 11.56
N VAL A 168 -16.70 8.41 12.77
CA VAL A 168 -15.82 7.27 13.06
C VAL A 168 -16.52 5.94 12.78
N GLU A 169 -17.81 5.88 13.08
CA GLU A 169 -18.68 4.72 12.92
C GLU A 169 -18.76 4.30 11.45
N THR A 170 -18.88 5.26 10.53
CA THR A 170 -18.93 4.99 9.08
C THR A 170 -17.62 4.41 8.57
N ILE A 171 -16.47 4.95 9.00
CA ILE A 171 -15.16 4.39 8.63
C ILE A 171 -15.04 2.97 9.18
N MET A 172 -15.41 2.78 10.44
CA MET A 172 -15.32 1.50 11.13
C MET A 172 -16.17 0.42 10.45
N GLU A 173 -17.41 0.73 10.11
CA GLU A 173 -18.32 -0.17 9.40
C GLU A 173 -17.75 -0.58 8.03
N ASN A 174 -17.28 0.40 7.24
CA ASN A 174 -16.72 0.12 5.92
C ASN A 174 -15.44 -0.72 6.01
N CYS A 175 -14.50 -0.34 6.87
CA CYS A 175 -13.28 -1.10 7.08
C CYS A 175 -13.57 -2.54 7.57
N ASN A 176 -14.55 -2.74 8.45
CA ASN A 176 -14.96 -4.07 8.88
C ASN A 176 -15.50 -4.95 7.75
N LYS A 177 -16.37 -4.40 6.90
CA LYS A 177 -16.88 -5.10 5.70
C LYS A 177 -15.74 -5.46 4.75
N LEU A 178 -14.77 -4.55 4.58
CA LEU A 178 -13.61 -4.77 3.71
C LEU A 178 -12.70 -5.89 4.25
N LEU A 179 -12.36 -5.83 5.54
CA LEU A 179 -11.54 -6.84 6.22
C LEU A 179 -12.21 -8.21 6.21
N SER A 180 -13.54 -8.26 6.39
CA SER A 180 -14.34 -9.49 6.26
C SER A 180 -14.20 -10.11 4.87
N SER A 181 -14.29 -9.26 3.84
CA SER A 181 -14.19 -9.67 2.44
C SER A 181 -12.78 -10.14 2.12
N LEU A 182 -11.75 -9.42 2.60
CA LEU A 182 -10.34 -9.81 2.44
C LEU A 182 -10.06 -11.17 3.04
N TYR A 183 -10.48 -11.38 4.29
CA TYR A 183 -10.30 -12.66 4.95
C TYR A 183 -10.96 -13.80 4.15
N ARG A 184 -12.21 -13.63 3.75
CA ARG A 184 -12.93 -14.65 2.95
C ARG A 184 -12.23 -14.92 1.62
N SER A 185 -11.95 -13.89 0.83
CA SER A 185 -11.29 -14.01 -0.47
C SER A 185 -9.91 -14.66 -0.34
N PHE A 186 -9.14 -14.34 0.70
CA PHE A 186 -7.85 -14.97 0.94
C PHE A 186 -7.98 -16.48 1.19
N PHE A 187 -8.96 -16.89 1.99
CA PHE A 187 -9.19 -18.31 2.28
C PHE A 187 -9.81 -19.09 1.11
N ASP A 188 -10.68 -18.45 0.33
CA ASP A 188 -11.21 -19.05 -0.89
C ASP A 188 -10.07 -19.29 -1.89
N GLU A 189 -9.11 -18.36 -1.97
CA GLU A 189 -8.01 -18.42 -2.93
C GLU A 189 -6.86 -19.34 -2.52
N PHE A 190 -6.55 -19.40 -1.22
CA PHE A 190 -5.36 -20.09 -0.67
C PHE A 190 -5.66 -21.12 0.41
N GLY A 191 -6.78 -21.00 1.12
CA GLY A 191 -7.04 -21.75 2.35
C GLY A 191 -7.02 -23.27 2.15
N LYS A 192 -7.83 -23.78 1.22
CA LYS A 192 -7.91 -25.22 0.95
C LYS A 192 -6.60 -25.78 0.39
N GLU A 193 -6.04 -25.12 -0.60
CA GLU A 193 -4.84 -25.58 -1.34
C GLU A 193 -3.58 -25.59 -0.46
N LEU A 194 -3.45 -24.62 0.45
CA LEU A 194 -2.32 -24.53 1.35
C LEU A 194 -2.58 -25.15 2.73
N ASN A 195 -3.79 -25.72 2.93
CA ASN A 195 -4.25 -26.29 4.20
C ASN A 195 -4.11 -25.28 5.36
N LEU A 196 -4.55 -24.05 5.12
CA LEU A 196 -4.55 -22.98 6.13
C LEU A 196 -5.75 -23.14 7.06
N SER A 197 -5.50 -23.03 8.36
CA SER A 197 -6.56 -22.85 9.36
C SER A 197 -6.88 -21.38 9.55
N GLY A 198 -7.94 -21.07 10.30
CA GLY A 198 -8.23 -19.69 10.73
C GLY A 198 -7.02 -19.01 11.39
N ALA A 199 -6.98 -17.69 11.37
CA ALA A 199 -5.90 -16.96 12.03
C ALA A 199 -5.93 -17.20 13.55
N ASP A 200 -4.77 -17.52 14.12
CA ASP A 200 -4.63 -17.67 15.56
C ASP A 200 -4.51 -16.29 16.23
N GLY A 201 -5.60 -15.86 16.84
CA GLY A 201 -5.66 -14.69 17.71
C GLY A 201 -6.15 -13.40 17.05
N VAL A 202 -5.79 -12.26 17.64
CA VAL A 202 -6.32 -10.94 17.24
C VAL A 202 -5.44 -10.30 16.17
N LEU A 203 -6.04 -9.99 15.02
CA LEU A 203 -5.44 -9.19 13.95
C LEU A 203 -5.78 -7.71 14.16
N LEU A 204 -4.85 -6.97 14.75
CA LEU A 204 -5.04 -5.55 15.05
C LEU A 204 -4.87 -4.69 13.80
N VAL A 205 -5.84 -3.82 13.55
CA VAL A 205 -5.85 -2.80 12.49
C VAL A 205 -6.05 -1.43 13.13
N VAL A 206 -5.14 -0.50 12.88
CA VAL A 206 -5.16 0.86 13.45
C VAL A 206 -5.30 1.87 12.31
N VAL A 207 -6.36 2.67 12.35
CA VAL A 207 -6.63 3.76 11.41
C VAL A 207 -6.45 5.09 12.12
N PHE A 208 -5.34 5.77 11.85
CA PHE A 208 -5.06 7.11 12.35
C PHE A 208 -5.93 8.14 11.64
N ARG A 209 -6.21 9.26 12.32
CA ARG A 209 -7.13 10.28 11.79
C ARG A 209 -6.59 11.09 10.62
N SER A 210 -5.27 11.17 10.52
CA SER A 210 -4.57 12.01 9.54
C SER A 210 -3.14 11.51 9.32
N ARG A 211 -2.52 12.02 8.25
CA ARG A 211 -1.10 11.81 7.98
C ARG A 211 -0.22 12.24 9.16
N GLU A 212 -0.51 13.41 9.74
CA GLU A 212 0.25 13.94 10.88
C GLU A 212 0.20 13.00 12.10
N SER A 213 -0.98 12.45 12.43
CA SER A 213 -1.11 11.51 13.56
C SER A 213 -0.33 10.20 13.30
N PHE A 214 -0.35 9.73 12.06
CA PHE A 214 0.42 8.57 11.61
C PHE A 214 1.94 8.83 11.67
N ASP A 215 2.42 9.96 11.16
CA ASP A 215 3.84 10.30 11.22
C ASP A 215 4.32 10.50 12.66
N ASN A 216 3.54 11.17 13.51
CA ASN A 216 3.85 11.37 14.92
C ASN A 216 4.03 10.02 15.65
N TYR A 217 3.24 9.01 15.28
CA TYR A 217 3.44 7.66 15.81
C TYR A 217 4.83 7.12 15.49
N PHE A 218 5.30 7.21 14.25
CA PHE A 218 6.61 6.70 13.84
C PHE A 218 7.78 7.53 14.40
N VAL A 219 7.63 8.85 14.47
CA VAL A 219 8.62 9.73 15.10
C VAL A 219 8.77 9.35 16.58
N ASN A 220 7.67 9.19 17.31
CA ASN A 220 7.73 8.90 18.74
C ASN A 220 8.19 7.47 19.06
N THR A 221 7.89 6.49 18.21
CA THR A 221 8.20 5.08 18.50
C THR A 221 9.48 4.58 17.84
N ARG A 222 9.92 5.20 16.74
CA ARG A 222 11.10 4.77 15.97
C ARG A 222 12.13 5.86 15.75
N ASN A 223 11.89 7.08 16.24
CA ASN A 223 12.73 8.25 15.97
C ASN A 223 13.02 8.43 14.46
N LYS A 224 11.99 8.19 13.63
CA LYS A 224 12.12 8.19 12.17
C LYS A 224 10.86 8.77 11.51
N SER A 225 11.07 9.69 10.57
CA SER A 225 10.03 10.15 9.65
C SER A 225 9.84 9.17 8.49
N LEU A 226 8.59 8.91 8.12
CA LEU A 226 8.27 8.10 6.94
C LEU A 226 8.29 8.97 5.66
N SER A 227 8.53 8.32 4.52
CA SER A 227 8.37 8.93 3.20
C SER A 227 6.94 9.43 3.00
N SER A 228 6.74 10.55 2.29
CA SER A 228 5.41 11.05 1.91
C SER A 228 4.59 10.01 1.15
N GLU A 229 5.24 9.11 0.43
CA GLU A 229 4.59 8.06 -0.37
C GLU A 229 4.07 6.88 0.47
N MET A 230 4.56 6.71 1.70
CA MET A 230 4.08 5.65 2.59
C MET A 230 2.73 6.04 3.19
N THR A 231 1.68 5.32 2.79
CA THR A 231 0.30 5.58 3.20
C THR A 231 -0.31 4.48 4.09
N GLY A 232 0.42 3.37 4.24
CA GLY A 232 0.13 2.24 5.11
C GLY A 232 1.43 1.50 5.46
N VAL A 233 1.42 0.79 6.59
CA VAL A 233 2.54 -0.07 7.03
C VAL A 233 1.98 -1.27 7.79
N TYR A 234 2.39 -2.47 7.39
CA TYR A 234 2.30 -3.66 8.23
C TYR A 234 3.52 -3.78 9.16
N GLU A 235 3.31 -3.66 10.47
CA GLU A 235 4.37 -3.79 11.47
C GLU A 235 4.58 -5.25 11.88
N TYR A 236 5.46 -5.97 11.18
CA TYR A 236 5.77 -7.39 11.46
C TYR A 236 6.01 -7.68 12.95
N LYS A 237 6.89 -6.93 13.62
CA LYS A 237 7.21 -7.17 15.06
C LYS A 237 5.98 -7.09 15.98
N LYS A 238 5.02 -6.21 15.68
CA LYS A 238 3.79 -6.01 16.46
C LYS A 238 2.56 -6.70 15.86
N ARG A 239 2.72 -7.35 14.70
CA ARG A 239 1.70 -8.08 13.93
C ARG A 239 0.43 -7.27 13.66
N ARG A 240 0.58 -5.98 13.37
CA ARG A 240 -0.56 -5.07 13.17
C ARG A 240 -0.44 -4.23 11.91
N LEU A 241 -1.59 -3.89 11.38
CA LEU A 241 -1.75 -2.99 10.24
C LEU A 241 -1.91 -1.56 10.75
N LEU A 242 -1.10 -0.63 10.26
CA LEU A 242 -1.21 0.79 10.53
C LEU A 242 -1.50 1.56 9.22
N VAL A 243 -2.59 2.31 9.18
CA VAL A 243 -2.95 3.21 8.06
C VAL A 243 -3.53 4.51 8.60
N TYR A 244 -3.70 5.52 7.76
CA TYR A 244 -4.44 6.72 8.13
C TYR A 244 -5.59 7.00 7.18
N ASN A 245 -6.60 7.71 7.66
CA ASN A 245 -7.74 8.11 6.86
C ASN A 245 -7.32 9.07 5.75
N ASN A 246 -7.29 8.56 4.51
CA ASN A 246 -6.96 9.28 3.30
C ASN A 246 -7.74 8.69 2.12
N ALA A 247 -7.54 9.25 0.93
CA ALA A 247 -8.22 8.75 -0.27
C ALA A 247 -7.94 7.26 -0.53
N ARG A 248 -6.75 6.73 -0.24
CA ARG A 248 -6.35 5.33 -0.46
C ARG A 248 -6.60 4.41 0.74
N LEU A 249 -7.39 4.82 1.75
CA LEU A 249 -7.58 4.04 2.99
C LEU A 249 -7.93 2.57 2.71
N TYR A 250 -8.93 2.32 1.86
CA TYR A 250 -9.41 0.97 1.57
C TYR A 250 -8.39 0.14 0.80
N PHE A 251 -7.75 0.74 -0.20
CA PHE A 251 -6.65 0.12 -0.93
C PHE A 251 -5.53 -0.32 0.02
N ASN A 252 -5.10 0.57 0.93
CA ASN A 252 -4.04 0.28 1.88
C ASN A 252 -4.45 -0.80 2.89
N ILE A 253 -5.71 -0.82 3.33
CA ILE A 253 -6.21 -1.88 4.21
C ILE A 253 -6.13 -3.24 3.52
N LEU A 254 -6.48 -3.33 2.24
CA LEU A 254 -6.40 -4.58 1.49
C LEU A 254 -4.94 -5.01 1.31
N HIS A 255 -4.09 -4.11 0.84
CA HIS A 255 -2.67 -4.38 0.60
C HIS A 255 -1.95 -4.82 1.89
N GLU A 256 -2.00 -3.99 2.94
CA GLU A 256 -1.34 -4.29 4.21
C GLU A 256 -2.03 -5.42 4.99
N GLY A 257 -3.34 -5.59 4.79
CA GLY A 257 -4.11 -6.70 5.36
C GLY A 257 -3.72 -8.04 4.76
N ALA A 258 -3.39 -8.09 3.47
CA ALA A 258 -2.86 -9.30 2.84
C ALA A 258 -1.49 -9.69 3.42
N HIS A 259 -0.59 -8.72 3.65
CA HIS A 259 0.66 -8.95 4.41
C HIS A 259 0.38 -9.52 5.80
N GLN A 260 -0.63 -8.98 6.51
CA GLN A 260 -1.04 -9.46 7.82
C GLN A 260 -1.53 -10.92 7.79
N LEU A 261 -2.31 -11.30 6.78
CA LEU A 261 -2.80 -12.66 6.62
C LEU A 261 -1.68 -13.63 6.26
N VAL A 262 -0.80 -13.29 5.33
CA VAL A 262 0.38 -14.12 5.02
C VAL A 262 1.22 -14.34 6.28
N HIS A 263 1.48 -13.30 7.06
CA HIS A 263 2.24 -13.41 8.30
C HIS A 263 1.56 -14.27 9.39
N CYS A 264 0.28 -14.61 9.27
CA CYS A 264 -0.35 -15.58 10.17
C CYS A 264 0.21 -16.99 9.97
N TYR A 265 0.74 -17.31 8.80
CA TYR A 265 1.09 -18.68 8.40
C TYR A 265 2.58 -18.90 8.16
N VAL A 266 3.38 -17.83 8.10
CA VAL A 266 4.83 -17.96 7.93
C VAL A 266 5.49 -18.44 9.22
N ARG A 267 6.29 -19.51 9.12
CA ARG A 267 7.06 -20.07 10.24
C ARG A 267 8.42 -19.38 10.42
N LYS A 268 8.91 -18.76 9.35
CA LYS A 268 10.12 -17.92 9.32
C LYS A 268 9.83 -16.66 8.50
N PRO A 269 10.57 -15.57 8.72
CA PRO A 269 10.47 -14.39 7.87
C PRO A 269 10.65 -14.77 6.41
N LEU A 270 9.64 -14.45 5.60
CA LEU A 270 9.71 -14.54 4.16
C LEU A 270 10.63 -13.42 3.67
N SER A 271 11.68 -13.75 2.93
CA SER A 271 12.65 -12.76 2.43
C SER A 271 12.38 -12.30 0.99
N MET A 272 11.57 -13.04 0.23
CA MET A 272 11.30 -12.78 -1.19
C MET A 272 10.31 -11.62 -1.33
N LEU A 273 10.79 -10.47 -1.80
CA LEU A 273 9.95 -9.30 -1.90
C LEU A 273 8.83 -9.47 -2.93
N TRP A 274 9.12 -10.08 -4.08
CA TRP A 274 8.12 -10.27 -5.14
C TRP A 274 6.90 -11.06 -4.66
N LEU A 275 7.10 -12.06 -3.78
CA LEU A 275 6.01 -12.88 -3.28
C LEU A 275 5.16 -12.09 -2.27
N HIS A 276 5.81 -11.33 -1.39
CA HIS A 276 5.15 -10.42 -0.45
C HIS A 276 4.28 -9.40 -1.17
N GLU A 277 4.91 -8.57 -1.99
CA GLU A 277 4.25 -7.46 -2.66
C GLU A 277 3.31 -7.95 -3.76
N GLY A 278 3.63 -9.08 -4.39
CA GLY A 278 2.77 -9.70 -5.40
C GLY A 278 1.46 -10.22 -4.83
N ILE A 279 1.49 -10.92 -3.69
CA ILE A 279 0.26 -11.37 -3.00
C ILE A 279 -0.52 -10.17 -2.48
N ALA A 280 0.14 -9.18 -1.87
CA ALA A 280 -0.53 -7.98 -1.39
C ALA A 280 -1.23 -7.22 -2.52
N SER A 281 -0.52 -7.05 -3.65
CA SER A 281 -1.05 -6.39 -4.85
C SER A 281 -2.11 -7.22 -5.58
N TYR A 282 -2.16 -8.54 -5.36
CA TYR A 282 -3.21 -9.40 -5.90
C TYR A 282 -4.56 -9.16 -5.22
N PHE A 283 -4.57 -8.80 -3.93
CA PHE A 283 -5.80 -8.55 -3.17
C PHE A 283 -6.18 -7.06 -3.03
N GLU A 284 -5.31 -6.13 -3.43
CA GLU A 284 -5.55 -4.70 -3.24
C GLU A 284 -6.64 -4.10 -4.16
N GLN A 285 -7.04 -4.83 -5.21
CA GLN A 285 -8.08 -4.40 -6.12
C GLN A 285 -9.47 -4.75 -5.56
N PHE A 286 -10.36 -3.76 -5.58
CA PHE A 286 -11.76 -3.93 -5.23
C PHE A 286 -12.65 -3.09 -6.13
N SER A 287 -13.92 -3.46 -6.17
CA SER A 287 -15.00 -2.69 -6.77
C SER A 287 -16.12 -2.50 -5.76
N ARG A 288 -17.10 -1.66 -6.11
CA ARG A 288 -18.39 -1.65 -5.40
C ARG A 288 -19.42 -2.43 -6.20
N GLY A 289 -20.09 -3.34 -5.51
CA GLY A 289 -21.26 -3.99 -6.05
C GLY A 289 -22.47 -3.04 -6.11
N SER A 290 -23.55 -3.56 -6.66
CA SER A 290 -24.78 -2.78 -6.92
C SER A 290 -25.46 -2.22 -5.66
N ILE A 291 -25.19 -2.79 -4.48
CA ILE A 291 -25.73 -2.32 -3.20
C ILE A 291 -24.68 -1.58 -2.37
N GLY A 292 -23.56 -1.20 -2.98
CA GLY A 292 -22.48 -0.42 -2.37
C GLY A 292 -21.51 -1.24 -1.51
N GLU A 293 -21.66 -2.57 -1.48
CA GLU A 293 -20.72 -3.50 -0.84
C GLU A 293 -19.37 -3.49 -1.56
N MET A 294 -18.28 -3.60 -0.81
CA MET A 294 -16.94 -3.70 -1.40
C MET A 294 -16.66 -5.16 -1.75
N VAL A 295 -16.40 -5.41 -3.04
CA VAL A 295 -16.08 -6.73 -3.58
C VAL A 295 -14.63 -6.74 -3.98
N ILE A 296 -13.84 -7.65 -3.42
CA ILE A 296 -12.45 -7.83 -3.82
C ILE A 296 -12.42 -8.53 -5.17
N ASN A 297 -11.67 -7.95 -6.10
CA ASN A 297 -11.55 -8.46 -7.45
C ASN A 297 -10.18 -9.12 -7.58
N THR A 298 -10.16 -10.45 -7.64
CA THR A 298 -8.94 -11.23 -7.91
C THR A 298 -8.68 -11.42 -9.42
N ASP A 299 -9.47 -10.72 -10.24
CA ASP A 299 -9.30 -10.57 -11.69
C ASP A 299 -8.11 -9.65 -12.02
N VAL A 300 -8.05 -9.17 -13.26
CA VAL A 300 -6.98 -8.31 -13.74
C VAL A 300 -7.00 -6.95 -13.03
N ASN A 301 -5.96 -6.68 -12.24
CA ASN A 301 -5.66 -5.35 -11.71
C ASN A 301 -5.14 -4.45 -12.85
N LYS A 302 -6.04 -3.67 -13.44
CA LYS A 302 -5.76 -2.81 -14.60
C LYS A 302 -4.66 -1.78 -14.32
N GLU A 303 -4.60 -1.23 -13.11
CA GLU A 303 -3.54 -0.28 -12.74
C GLU A 303 -2.17 -0.96 -12.80
N ARG A 304 -2.03 -2.10 -12.12
CA ARG A 304 -0.78 -2.89 -12.14
C ARG A 304 -0.46 -3.46 -13.50
N LEU A 305 -1.45 -3.90 -14.27
CA LEU A 305 -1.24 -4.38 -15.64
C LEU A 305 -0.68 -3.28 -16.54
N ASN A 306 -1.21 -2.06 -16.45
CA ASN A 306 -0.73 -0.94 -17.24
C ASN A 306 0.71 -0.58 -16.89
N ASP A 307 1.05 -0.55 -15.60
CA ASP A 307 2.41 -0.29 -15.13
C ASP A 307 3.38 -1.39 -15.60
N ALA A 308 3.01 -2.67 -15.46
CA ALA A 308 3.82 -3.80 -15.91
C ALA A 308 4.02 -3.80 -17.43
N LYS A 309 2.96 -3.53 -18.20
CA LYS A 309 3.06 -3.39 -19.67
C LYS A 309 3.96 -2.22 -20.06
N ALA A 310 3.87 -1.09 -19.37
CA ALA A 310 4.73 0.06 -19.63
C ALA A 310 6.20 -0.24 -19.35
N ALA A 311 6.50 -0.95 -18.25
CA ALA A 311 7.85 -1.42 -17.93
C ALA A 311 8.38 -2.37 -19.00
N ILE A 312 7.58 -3.35 -19.43
CA ILE A 312 7.93 -4.30 -20.49
C ILE A 312 8.14 -3.61 -21.85
N ALA A 313 7.23 -2.70 -22.23
CA ALA A 313 7.29 -2.01 -23.51
C ALA A 313 8.50 -1.07 -23.62
N SER A 314 8.97 -0.54 -22.49
CA SER A 314 10.17 0.31 -22.43
C SER A 314 11.47 -0.46 -22.18
N ASP A 315 11.44 -1.80 -22.13
CA ASP A 315 12.55 -2.68 -21.72
C ASP A 315 13.19 -2.23 -20.39
N ARG A 316 12.36 -1.68 -19.48
CA ARG A 316 12.74 -1.27 -18.13
C ARG A 316 12.23 -2.20 -17.04
N TYR A 317 11.57 -3.30 -17.43
CA TYR A 317 11.12 -4.30 -16.48
C TYR A 317 12.31 -5.02 -15.83
N VAL A 318 12.13 -5.47 -14.60
CA VAL A 318 13.07 -6.31 -13.88
C VAL A 318 13.03 -7.70 -14.49
N LYS A 319 14.19 -8.20 -14.96
CA LYS A 319 14.28 -9.57 -15.48
C LYS A 319 13.83 -10.55 -14.40
N LEU A 320 13.11 -11.60 -14.78
CA LEU A 320 12.43 -12.52 -13.85
C LEU A 320 13.41 -13.16 -12.87
N GLY A 321 14.61 -13.52 -13.33
CA GLY A 321 15.66 -14.07 -12.46
C GLY A 321 16.10 -13.08 -11.38
N ASP A 322 16.12 -11.79 -11.68
CA ASP A 322 16.45 -10.74 -10.73
C ASP A 322 15.26 -10.44 -9.80
N LEU A 323 14.05 -10.36 -10.36
CA LEU A 323 12.81 -10.15 -9.62
C LEU A 323 12.64 -11.18 -8.50
N VAL A 324 12.89 -12.46 -8.80
CA VAL A 324 12.75 -13.56 -7.83
C VAL A 324 13.92 -13.70 -6.85
N ARG A 325 15.08 -13.10 -7.16
CA ARG A 325 16.23 -13.02 -6.23
C ARG A 325 16.12 -11.84 -5.28
N PHE A 326 15.43 -10.79 -5.69
CA PHE A 326 15.40 -9.53 -4.96
C PHE A 326 14.72 -9.70 -3.60
N THR A 327 15.50 -9.52 -2.54
CA THR A 327 15.02 -9.66 -1.17
C THR A 327 14.45 -8.34 -0.64
N ILE A 328 13.72 -8.42 0.48
CA ILE A 328 13.25 -7.23 1.21
C ILE A 328 14.43 -6.32 1.60
N ASP A 329 15.55 -6.90 2.05
CA ASP A 329 16.74 -6.15 2.47
C ASP A 329 17.41 -5.47 1.26
N ASP A 330 17.49 -6.15 0.11
CA ASP A 330 18.01 -5.58 -1.13
C ASP A 330 17.19 -4.37 -1.57
N PHE A 331 15.86 -4.48 -1.52
CA PHE A 331 14.97 -3.39 -1.89
C PHE A 331 15.13 -2.18 -0.98
N TRP A 332 15.16 -2.37 0.34
CA TRP A 332 15.34 -1.23 1.24
C TRP A 332 16.74 -0.64 1.14
N GLY A 333 17.77 -1.47 0.98
CA GLY A 333 19.14 -1.03 0.72
C GLY A 333 19.24 -0.18 -0.54
N TRP A 334 18.62 -0.63 -1.64
CA TRP A 334 18.50 0.13 -2.89
C TRP A 334 17.69 1.41 -2.71
N TYR A 335 16.50 1.34 -2.09
CA TYR A 335 15.61 2.47 -1.88
C TYR A 335 16.29 3.60 -1.10
N TYR A 336 16.97 3.28 0.00
CA TYR A 336 17.65 4.29 0.81
C TYR A 336 18.93 4.84 0.17
N SER A 337 19.63 4.03 -0.62
CA SER A 337 20.84 4.45 -1.34
C SER A 337 20.56 5.41 -2.49
N ASN A 338 19.33 5.47 -3.00
CA ASN A 338 18.96 6.28 -4.18
C ASN A 338 18.12 7.52 -3.85
N LYS A 339 17.97 7.88 -2.56
CA LYS A 339 17.01 8.87 -2.06
C LYS A 339 17.03 10.26 -2.72
N ASP A 340 18.12 10.61 -3.41
CA ASP A 340 18.28 11.91 -4.06
C ASP A 340 17.43 12.05 -5.34
N ASP A 341 16.86 10.95 -5.85
CA ASP A 341 15.92 10.93 -6.97
C ASP A 341 14.58 10.29 -6.56
N ALA A 342 13.87 10.96 -5.65
CA ALA A 342 12.60 10.47 -5.10
C ALA A 342 11.54 10.15 -6.17
N GLY A 343 11.52 10.92 -7.27
CA GLY A 343 10.59 10.71 -8.38
C GLY A 343 10.87 9.39 -9.10
N ARG A 344 12.14 9.14 -9.45
CA ARG A 344 12.55 7.88 -10.09
C ARG A 344 12.38 6.69 -9.17
N ILE A 345 12.79 6.76 -7.91
CA ILE A 345 12.60 5.66 -6.94
C ILE A 345 11.13 5.25 -6.86
N SER A 346 10.24 6.25 -6.79
CA SER A 346 8.80 5.99 -6.71
C SER A 346 8.26 5.29 -7.96
N ALA A 347 8.79 5.64 -9.14
CA ALA A 347 8.43 4.97 -10.39
C ALA A 347 8.98 3.54 -10.47
N ASP A 348 10.24 3.33 -10.09
CA ASP A 348 10.90 2.02 -10.12
C ASP A 348 10.28 1.07 -9.08
N ALA A 349 9.96 1.56 -7.87
CA ALA A 349 9.24 0.78 -6.86
C ALA A 349 7.82 0.40 -7.32
N ARG A 350 7.12 1.33 -8.01
CA ARG A 350 5.80 1.05 -8.59
C ARG A 350 5.88 -0.03 -9.67
N ALA A 351 6.87 0.04 -10.56
CA ALA A 351 7.12 -0.99 -11.56
C ALA A 351 7.40 -2.34 -10.89
N TYR A 352 8.23 -2.38 -9.84
CA TYR A 352 8.51 -3.61 -9.09
C TYR A 352 7.23 -4.24 -8.51
N TYR A 353 6.34 -3.44 -7.89
CA TYR A 353 5.07 -3.94 -7.36
C TYR A 353 4.15 -4.45 -8.47
N ALA A 354 4.09 -3.74 -9.60
CA ALA A 354 3.32 -4.15 -10.77
C ALA A 354 3.82 -5.46 -11.38
N GLU A 355 5.13 -5.65 -11.48
CA GLU A 355 5.73 -6.89 -11.98
C GLU A 355 5.56 -8.05 -11.00
N SER A 356 5.64 -7.78 -9.69
CA SER A 356 5.37 -8.76 -8.63
C SER A 356 3.91 -9.25 -8.67
N TRP A 357 2.96 -8.32 -8.82
CA TRP A 357 1.55 -8.66 -9.07
C TRP A 357 1.41 -9.50 -10.34
N ALA A 358 2.01 -9.04 -11.44
CA ALA A 358 1.90 -9.69 -12.73
C ALA A 358 2.42 -11.13 -12.69
N LEU A 359 3.51 -11.38 -11.96
CA LEU A 359 4.07 -12.71 -11.76
C LEU A 359 3.11 -13.62 -10.98
N VAL A 360 2.55 -13.15 -9.86
CA VAL A 360 1.54 -13.91 -9.10
C VAL A 360 0.32 -14.21 -9.98
N TYR A 361 -0.17 -13.21 -10.73
CA TYR A 361 -1.31 -13.38 -11.62
C TYR A 361 -1.02 -14.39 -12.74
N PHE A 362 0.14 -14.31 -13.39
CA PHE A 362 0.59 -15.25 -14.42
C PHE A 362 0.68 -16.69 -13.89
N LEU A 363 1.35 -16.90 -12.76
CA LEU A 363 1.51 -18.24 -12.18
C LEU A 363 0.18 -18.87 -11.77
N ARG A 364 -0.85 -18.07 -11.50
CA ARG A 364 -2.20 -18.57 -11.17
C ARG A 364 -3.12 -18.77 -12.37
N ASN A 365 -2.98 -17.94 -13.41
CA ASN A 365 -4.00 -17.84 -14.47
C ASN A 365 -3.50 -18.19 -15.88
N TYR A 366 -2.19 -18.33 -16.11
CA TYR A 366 -1.66 -18.71 -17.43
C TYR A 366 -2.20 -20.06 -17.90
N GLU A 367 -2.72 -20.12 -19.13
CA GLU A 367 -3.27 -21.33 -19.77
C GLU A 367 -4.16 -22.15 -18.81
N ASP A 368 -5.25 -21.54 -18.35
CA ASP A 368 -6.21 -22.15 -17.42
C ASP A 368 -5.58 -22.63 -16.10
N GLY A 369 -4.56 -21.89 -15.63
CA GLY A 369 -3.87 -22.16 -14.37
C GLY A 369 -2.84 -23.27 -14.45
N ARG A 370 -2.16 -23.43 -15.60
CA ARG A 370 -1.07 -24.39 -15.84
C ARG A 370 0.00 -24.43 -14.74
N PHE A 371 0.28 -23.30 -14.10
CA PHE A 371 1.28 -23.19 -13.02
C PHE A 371 0.69 -23.11 -11.61
N LYS A 372 -0.64 -23.17 -11.46
CA LYS A 372 -1.32 -22.92 -10.17
C LYS A 372 -0.93 -23.93 -9.11
N SER A 373 -0.84 -25.22 -9.45
CA SER A 373 -0.44 -26.27 -8.50
C SER A 373 1.03 -26.10 -8.07
N GLN A 374 1.93 -25.76 -9.00
CA GLN A 374 3.33 -25.49 -8.70
C GLN A 374 3.47 -24.26 -7.81
N PHE A 375 2.70 -23.21 -8.09
CA PHE A 375 2.65 -22.01 -7.25
C PHE A 375 2.16 -22.31 -5.84
N ASN A 376 1.11 -23.11 -5.67
CA ASN A 376 0.64 -23.51 -4.34
C ASN A 376 1.72 -24.32 -3.59
N GLY A 377 2.39 -25.24 -4.27
CA GLY A 377 3.51 -26.01 -3.70
C GLY A 377 4.68 -25.11 -3.27
N TYR A 378 5.05 -24.14 -4.11
CA TYR A 378 6.06 -23.14 -3.82
C TYR A 378 5.66 -22.25 -2.65
N MET A 379 4.41 -21.76 -2.60
CA MET A 379 3.90 -20.93 -1.50
C MET A 379 3.94 -21.68 -0.18
N LYS A 380 3.50 -22.94 -0.16
CA LYS A 380 3.60 -23.79 1.04
C LYS A 380 5.04 -23.89 1.55
N LYS A 381 6.00 -24.09 0.64
CA LYS A 381 7.42 -24.11 0.98
C LYS A 381 7.91 -22.76 1.52
N ALA A 382 7.46 -21.66 0.94
CA ALA A 382 7.76 -20.32 1.39
C ALA A 382 7.25 -20.08 2.83
N LEU A 383 5.99 -20.45 3.11
CA LEU A 383 5.41 -20.39 4.46
C LEU A 383 6.21 -21.21 5.49
N ASP A 384 6.75 -22.35 5.08
CA ASP A 384 7.62 -23.19 5.91
C ASP A 384 9.05 -22.65 6.09
N GLY A 385 9.33 -21.47 5.53
CA GLY A 385 10.62 -20.77 5.63
C GLY A 385 11.64 -21.18 4.57
N GLY A 386 11.19 -21.76 3.46
CA GLY A 386 11.94 -21.90 2.21
C GLY A 386 11.50 -20.87 1.17
N GLY A 387 11.43 -21.27 -0.10
CA GLY A 387 10.90 -20.44 -1.19
C GLY A 387 11.96 -19.61 -1.92
N GLY A 388 13.24 -19.69 -1.57
CA GLY A 388 14.27 -18.91 -2.27
C GLY A 388 14.39 -19.21 -3.78
N TYR A 389 15.28 -18.51 -4.46
CA TYR A 389 15.51 -18.65 -5.91
C TYR A 389 15.63 -20.11 -6.39
N GLU A 390 16.40 -20.95 -5.70
CA GLU A 390 16.57 -22.36 -6.06
C GLU A 390 15.27 -23.19 -5.95
N ASP A 391 14.40 -22.83 -5.01
CA ASP A 391 13.09 -23.46 -4.86
C ASP A 391 12.14 -23.02 -5.97
N PHE A 392 12.28 -21.77 -6.42
CA PHE A 392 11.54 -21.24 -7.56
C PHE A 392 11.93 -22.00 -8.84
N ILE A 393 13.22 -22.09 -9.15
CA ILE A 393 13.72 -22.85 -10.32
C ILE A 393 13.28 -24.31 -10.26
N ARG A 394 13.37 -24.95 -9.09
CA ARG A 394 12.90 -26.33 -8.92
C ARG A 394 11.41 -26.49 -9.18
N SER A 395 10.60 -25.48 -8.86
CA SER A 395 9.15 -25.52 -9.00
C SER A 395 8.68 -25.23 -10.43
N PHE A 396 9.38 -24.35 -11.15
CA PHE A 396 8.90 -23.81 -12.43
C PHE A 396 9.82 -24.09 -13.64
N GLY A 397 11.04 -24.58 -13.45
CA GLY A 397 11.97 -24.92 -14.53
C GLY A 397 12.90 -23.76 -14.92
N SER A 398 13.26 -23.67 -16.21
CA SER A 398 14.17 -22.63 -16.73
C SER A 398 13.57 -21.24 -16.52
N ILE A 399 14.38 -20.33 -15.98
CA ILE A 399 13.97 -18.95 -15.73
C ILE A 399 13.79 -18.18 -17.04
N GLU A 400 14.59 -18.47 -18.05
CA GLU A 400 14.56 -17.81 -19.36
C GLU A 400 13.31 -18.22 -20.16
N GLU A 401 12.97 -19.51 -20.13
CA GLU A 401 11.73 -20.02 -20.73
C GLU A 401 10.51 -19.43 -20.03
N LEU A 402 10.51 -19.42 -18.69
CA LEU A 402 9.41 -18.87 -17.91
C LEU A 402 9.26 -17.36 -18.12
N GLU A 403 10.35 -16.60 -18.19
CA GLU A 403 10.32 -15.17 -18.50
C GLU A 403 9.71 -14.91 -19.88
N SER A 404 10.12 -15.70 -20.88
CA SER A 404 9.60 -15.56 -22.25
C SER A 404 8.07 -15.77 -22.28
N LEU A 405 7.57 -16.78 -21.57
CA LEU A 405 6.13 -17.03 -21.42
C LEU A 405 5.43 -15.91 -20.65
N PHE A 406 6.01 -15.47 -19.53
CA PHE A 406 5.50 -14.40 -18.68
C PHE A 406 5.34 -13.10 -19.47
N VAL A 407 6.40 -12.63 -20.14
CA VAL A 407 6.38 -11.40 -20.94
C VAL A 407 5.36 -11.50 -22.08
N ALA A 408 5.32 -12.64 -22.78
CA ALA A 408 4.35 -12.85 -23.86
C ALA A 408 2.90 -12.83 -23.36
N TYR A 409 2.64 -13.41 -22.19
CA TYR A 409 1.33 -13.41 -21.55
C TYR A 409 0.89 -12.01 -21.14
N ILE A 410 1.72 -11.27 -20.40
CA ILE A 410 1.39 -9.92 -19.90
C ILE A 410 1.15 -8.94 -21.05
N LYS A 411 1.90 -9.05 -22.16
CA LYS A 411 1.65 -8.23 -23.36
C LYS A 411 0.26 -8.46 -23.96
N LYS A 412 -0.26 -9.69 -23.90
CA LYS A 412 -1.55 -10.08 -24.50
C LYS A 412 -2.75 -9.91 -23.57
N LEU A 413 -2.55 -9.98 -22.26
CA LEU A 413 -3.60 -9.86 -21.24
C LEU A 413 -4.36 -8.52 -21.40
N GLN A 414 -5.69 -8.51 -21.30
CA GLN A 414 -6.52 -7.31 -21.53
C GLN A 414 -7.17 -6.80 -20.26
#